data_AF-A0A535E5K9-F1
#
_entry.id   AF-A0A535E5K9-F1
#
_cell.length_a   1.000
_cell.length_b   1.000
_cell.length_c   1.000
_cell.angle_alpha   90.00
_cell.angle_beta   90.00
_cell.angle_gamma   90.00
#
_symmetry.space_group_name_H-M   'P 1'
#
loop_
_entity.id
_entity.type
_entity.pdbx_description
1 polymer ?
#
loop_
_entity_poly.entity_id
_entity_poly.type
_entity_poly.pdbx_seq_one_letter_code
_entity_poly.pdbx_strand_id
1 'polypeptide(L)'
;MSCAETLLDLAARRVIQIEEPEPHVYSVRIGGGAAPNLSAYESSVLSLLRTKASGGVVPAAALTTGATNQARSWFRSFAGEVVAEAKAAGLCSPRWPPRMLTVLGLFTGGALLLFLFAANQSDDQSIFWFATGALAFVTVGASSRFFRETAQLVTPAGLPVQARWLALRKYLHGDELFATLPPTAVVVRERYLAYGAALGAAAAAVRAMPMGAENDHRAWSSYGGRWRQVTVSYPTIWPPAWGASPGETIWRGIRLGVPAAVALYVFSLLMPSLSFAQSSEQSIRDGSAIAVLIAAVALVVLATGMWLLLAGAISLFGGRQVTGDAVRVRSFGDEAQACYIAVDDGTRDRIRAWKVRPQLYGSVTEYSTVTVTVSPLLAYVRSVHRAAVPTSRAPVPART
;
A
#
# COMPACT_ATOMS: atom_id res chain seq x y z
N MET A 1 -8.94 -6.39 -19.75
CA MET A 1 -7.58 -6.97 -19.73
C MET A 1 -6.95 -6.64 -18.40
N SER A 2 -6.51 -7.65 -17.66
CA SER A 2 -5.82 -7.53 -16.37
C SER A 2 -4.32 -7.82 -16.51
N CYS A 3 -3.53 -7.37 -15.53
CA CYS A 3 -2.08 -7.55 -15.51
C CYS A 3 -1.66 -9.04 -15.55
N ALA A 4 -2.42 -9.92 -14.89
CA ALA A 4 -2.16 -11.35 -14.87
C ALA A 4 -2.22 -11.99 -16.27
N GLU A 5 -3.14 -11.51 -17.12
CA GLU A 5 -3.31 -12.01 -18.50
C GLU A 5 -2.13 -11.64 -19.38
N THR A 6 -1.61 -10.41 -19.21
CA THR A 6 -0.41 -9.94 -19.90
C THR A 6 0.81 -10.76 -19.47
N LEU A 7 0.90 -11.09 -18.18
CA LEU A 7 1.96 -11.95 -17.67
C LEU A 7 1.88 -13.36 -18.27
N LEU A 8 0.69 -13.95 -18.38
CA LEU A 8 0.50 -15.25 -19.05
C LEU A 8 0.85 -15.18 -20.55
N ASP A 9 0.56 -14.08 -21.24
CA ASP A 9 0.96 -13.89 -22.64
C ASP A 9 2.49 -13.80 -22.79
N LEU A 10 3.16 -13.04 -21.92
CA LEU A 10 4.62 -12.97 -21.86
C LEU A 10 5.26 -14.35 -21.59
N ALA A 11 4.62 -15.17 -20.74
CA ALA A 11 5.06 -16.53 -20.48
C ALA A 11 4.86 -17.43 -21.70
N ALA A 12 3.72 -17.32 -22.41
CA ALA A 12 3.49 -18.03 -23.66
C ALA A 12 4.48 -17.64 -24.77
N ARG A 13 4.92 -16.37 -24.80
CA ARG A 13 5.98 -15.87 -25.70
C ARG A 13 7.40 -16.22 -25.24
N ARG A 14 7.57 -16.98 -24.14
CA ARG A 14 8.86 -17.37 -23.54
C ARG A 14 9.75 -16.19 -23.11
N VAL A 15 9.16 -15.02 -22.88
CA VAL A 15 9.86 -13.85 -22.31
C VAL A 15 10.09 -14.04 -20.82
N ILE A 16 9.19 -14.77 -20.16
CA ILE A 16 9.29 -15.18 -18.76
C ILE A 16 8.91 -16.66 -18.64
N GLN A 17 9.27 -17.29 -17.54
CA GLN A 17 8.89 -18.67 -17.24
C GLN A 17 8.13 -18.73 -15.91
N ILE A 18 7.06 -19.52 -15.88
CA ILE A 18 6.26 -19.74 -14.68
C ILE A 18 6.55 -21.15 -14.20
N GLU A 19 7.03 -21.27 -12.98
CA GLU A 19 7.42 -22.52 -12.33
C GLU A 19 6.56 -22.73 -11.08
N GLU A 20 6.24 -23.98 -10.76
CA GLU A 20 5.54 -24.39 -9.54
C GLU A 20 6.49 -25.20 -8.66
N PRO A 21 7.34 -24.53 -7.84
CA PRO A 21 8.29 -25.22 -6.97
C PRO A 21 7.63 -26.11 -5.91
N GLU A 22 6.44 -25.73 -5.42
CA GLU A 22 5.64 -26.51 -4.47
C GLU A 22 4.18 -26.49 -4.94
N PRO A 23 3.35 -27.50 -4.59
CA PRO A 23 1.94 -27.53 -4.99
C PRO A 23 1.22 -26.23 -4.63
N HIS A 24 0.63 -25.56 -5.63
CA HIS A 24 -0.06 -24.27 -5.52
C HIS A 24 0.82 -23.07 -5.14
N VAL A 25 2.15 -23.20 -5.15
CA VAL A 25 3.10 -22.11 -4.97
C VAL A 25 3.78 -21.85 -6.30
N TYR A 26 3.43 -20.71 -6.92
CA TYR A 26 3.96 -20.34 -8.23
C TYR A 26 5.08 -19.30 -8.10
N SER A 27 6.05 -19.36 -9.00
CA SER A 27 7.12 -18.38 -9.13
C SER A 27 7.35 -18.02 -10.59
N VAL A 28 7.71 -16.77 -10.83
CA VAL A 28 8.00 -16.22 -12.15
C VAL A 28 9.50 -16.00 -12.24
N ARG A 29 10.14 -16.68 -13.17
CA ARG A 29 11.54 -16.48 -13.51
C ARG A 29 11.66 -15.60 -14.74
N ILE A 30 12.47 -14.55 -14.63
CA ILE A 30 12.83 -13.67 -15.74
C ILE A 30 13.96 -14.38 -16.52
N GLY A 31 13.62 -14.96 -17.66
CA GLY A 31 14.55 -15.69 -18.54
C GLY A 31 14.90 -14.86 -19.78
N GLY A 32 16.19 -14.76 -20.12
CA GLY A 32 16.76 -13.88 -21.14
C GLY A 32 16.44 -14.18 -22.60
N GLY A 33 15.21 -14.61 -22.92
CA GLY A 33 14.72 -14.61 -24.29
C GLY A 33 14.69 -13.18 -24.83
N ALA A 34 15.13 -12.97 -26.07
CA ALA A 34 14.95 -11.69 -26.73
C ALA A 34 13.45 -11.36 -26.72
N ALA A 35 13.12 -10.15 -26.29
CA ALA A 35 11.75 -9.64 -26.30
C ALA A 35 11.58 -8.67 -27.48
N PRO A 36 11.60 -9.14 -28.74
CA PRO A 36 11.39 -8.24 -29.86
C PRO A 36 9.95 -7.72 -29.81
N ASN A 37 9.81 -6.40 -29.88
CA ASN A 37 8.55 -5.67 -30.00
C ASN A 37 7.60 -5.87 -28.81
N LEU A 38 8.01 -5.38 -27.63
CA LEU A 38 7.10 -5.24 -26.50
C LEU A 38 6.27 -3.96 -26.65
N SER A 39 4.98 -4.04 -26.33
CA SER A 39 4.15 -2.86 -26.19
C SER A 39 4.50 -2.06 -24.94
N ALA A 40 3.92 -0.85 -24.82
CA ALA A 40 4.08 -0.02 -23.63
C ALA A 40 3.58 -0.74 -22.37
N TYR A 41 2.38 -1.33 -22.42
CA TYR A 41 1.79 -2.03 -21.27
C TYR A 41 2.56 -3.31 -20.91
N GLU A 42 3.07 -4.05 -21.89
CA GLU A 42 3.94 -5.21 -21.66
C GLU A 42 5.26 -4.80 -20.97
N SER A 43 5.84 -3.68 -21.41
CA SER A 43 7.05 -3.11 -20.81
C SER A 43 6.82 -2.65 -19.37
N SER A 44 5.65 -2.06 -19.08
CA SER A 44 5.23 -1.70 -17.73
C SER A 44 5.11 -2.91 -16.80
N VAL A 45 4.61 -4.06 -17.28
CA VAL A 45 4.58 -5.31 -16.51
C VAL A 45 5.99 -5.90 -16.31
N LEU A 46 6.82 -5.90 -17.34
CA LEU A 46 8.18 -6.43 -17.25
C LEU A 46 9.07 -5.58 -16.33
N SER A 47 8.91 -4.26 -16.34
CA SER A 47 9.62 -3.36 -15.43
C SER A 47 9.18 -3.57 -13.97
N LEU A 48 7.89 -3.82 -13.72
CA LEU A 48 7.39 -4.21 -12.41
C LEU A 48 8.04 -5.53 -11.94
N LEU A 49 8.11 -6.53 -12.80
CA LEU A 49 8.79 -7.81 -12.50
C LEU A 49 10.27 -7.61 -12.16
N ARG A 50 10.99 -6.83 -12.98
CA ARG A 50 12.41 -6.53 -12.75
C ARG A 50 12.66 -5.80 -11.44
N THR A 51 11.74 -4.92 -11.04
CA THR A 51 11.85 -4.15 -9.79
C THR A 51 11.66 -5.05 -8.56
N LYS A 52 10.81 -6.08 -8.66
CA LYS A 52 10.52 -7.01 -7.55
C LYS A 52 11.41 -8.27 -7.57
N ALA A 53 12.13 -8.52 -8.66
CA ALA A 53 12.97 -9.70 -8.82
C ALA A 53 14.16 -9.71 -7.87
N SER A 54 14.31 -10.81 -7.15
CA SER A 54 15.50 -11.15 -6.39
C SER A 54 16.15 -12.37 -7.05
N GLY A 55 17.37 -12.21 -7.58
CA GLY A 55 18.04 -13.27 -8.33
C GLY A 55 17.32 -13.70 -9.62
N GLY A 56 16.51 -12.82 -10.21
CA GLY A 56 15.74 -13.12 -11.43
C GLY A 56 14.46 -13.92 -11.20
N VAL A 57 14.06 -14.17 -9.95
CA VAL A 57 12.84 -14.91 -9.59
C VAL A 57 11.93 -14.05 -8.71
N VAL A 58 10.62 -14.12 -8.95
CA VAL A 58 9.57 -13.45 -8.17
C VAL A 58 8.46 -14.45 -7.84
N PRO A 59 8.14 -14.73 -6.57
CA PRO A 59 6.97 -15.52 -6.22
C PRO A 59 5.69 -14.85 -6.71
N ALA A 60 4.75 -15.65 -7.22
CA ALA A 60 3.47 -15.15 -7.70
C ALA A 60 2.70 -14.34 -6.66
N ALA A 61 2.76 -14.76 -5.39
CA ALA A 61 2.14 -14.07 -4.27
C ALA A 61 2.83 -12.74 -3.89
N ALA A 62 4.04 -12.48 -4.40
CA ALA A 62 4.78 -11.23 -4.25
C ALA A 62 4.60 -10.29 -5.44
N LEU A 63 3.88 -10.71 -6.49
CA LEU A 63 3.54 -9.89 -7.64
C LEU A 63 2.44 -8.92 -7.28
N THR A 64 2.81 -7.77 -6.75
CA THR A 64 1.86 -6.77 -6.28
C THR A 64 2.31 -5.37 -6.67
N THR A 65 1.35 -4.49 -6.97
CA THR A 65 1.58 -3.20 -7.65
C THR A 65 1.89 -2.04 -6.69
N GLY A 66 2.29 -2.34 -5.45
CA GLY A 66 2.59 -1.36 -4.41
C GLY A 66 1.41 -1.06 -3.48
N ALA A 67 1.54 0.03 -2.71
CA ALA A 67 0.48 0.52 -1.82
C ALA A 67 -0.81 0.84 -2.58
N THR A 68 -1.98 0.75 -1.94
CA THR A 68 -3.31 0.90 -2.58
C THR A 68 -3.44 2.08 -3.55
N ASN A 69 -2.92 3.25 -3.18
CA ASN A 69 -2.97 4.44 -4.05
C ASN A 69 -2.02 4.35 -5.25
N GLN A 70 -0.81 3.82 -5.04
CA GLN A 70 0.16 3.59 -6.12
C GLN A 70 -0.32 2.48 -7.06
N ALA A 71 -0.87 1.39 -6.52
CA ALA A 71 -1.52 0.33 -7.27
C ALA A 71 -2.64 0.91 -8.14
N ARG A 72 -3.53 1.74 -7.56
CA ARG A 72 -4.60 2.40 -8.31
C ARG A 72 -4.08 3.32 -9.42
N SER A 73 -3.03 4.10 -9.19
CA SER A 73 -2.45 4.95 -10.24
C SER A 73 -1.76 4.13 -11.32
N TRP A 74 -1.04 3.09 -10.93
CA TRP A 74 -0.36 2.16 -11.84
C TRP A 74 -1.37 1.44 -12.74
N PHE A 75 -2.44 0.88 -12.18
CA PHE A 75 -3.51 0.24 -12.94
C PHE A 75 -4.23 1.21 -13.88
N ARG A 76 -4.37 2.48 -13.48
CA ARG A 76 -4.91 3.52 -14.37
C ARG A 76 -3.98 3.80 -15.55
N SER A 77 -2.67 3.88 -15.34
CA SER A 77 -1.68 4.03 -16.42
C SER A 77 -1.72 2.84 -17.37
N PHE A 78 -1.65 1.62 -16.80
CA PHE A 78 -1.72 0.37 -17.56
C PHE A 78 -2.98 0.28 -18.43
N ALA A 79 -4.15 0.60 -17.86
CA ALA A 79 -5.39 0.62 -18.62
C ALA A 79 -5.36 1.67 -19.76
N GLY A 80 -4.77 2.83 -19.50
CA GLY A 80 -4.54 3.86 -20.51
C GLY A 80 -3.64 3.39 -21.66
N GLU A 81 -2.56 2.69 -21.36
CA GLU A 81 -1.62 2.12 -22.34
C GLU A 81 -2.30 1.07 -23.23
N VAL A 82 -3.10 0.16 -22.64
CA VAL A 82 -3.89 -0.83 -23.40
C VAL A 82 -4.90 -0.15 -24.33
N VAL A 83 -5.61 0.87 -23.84
CA VAL A 83 -6.57 1.63 -24.66
C VAL A 83 -5.87 2.41 -25.77
N ALA A 84 -4.68 2.95 -25.52
CA ALA A 84 -3.90 3.66 -26.53
C ALA A 84 -3.49 2.73 -27.68
N GLU A 85 -3.07 1.51 -27.39
CA GLU A 85 -2.75 0.51 -28.41
C GLU A 85 -3.97 0.08 -29.21
N ALA A 86 -5.10 -0.19 -28.54
CA ALA A 86 -6.35 -0.54 -29.22
C ALA A 86 -6.83 0.58 -30.17
N LYS A 87 -6.58 1.85 -29.82
CA LYS A 87 -6.83 3.01 -30.67
C LYS A 87 -5.84 3.10 -31.84
N ALA A 88 -4.55 2.86 -31.60
CA ALA A 88 -3.53 2.85 -32.65
C ALA A 88 -3.79 1.75 -33.70
N ALA A 89 -4.32 0.61 -33.26
CA ALA A 89 -4.78 -0.47 -34.14
C ALA A 89 -6.14 -0.19 -34.83
N GLY A 90 -6.76 0.96 -34.55
CA GLY A 90 -8.04 1.36 -35.14
C GLY A 90 -9.25 0.54 -34.67
N LEU A 91 -9.13 -0.23 -33.58
CA LEU A 91 -10.19 -1.13 -33.09
C LEU A 91 -11.21 -0.42 -32.21
N CYS A 92 -10.79 0.65 -31.54
CA CYS A 92 -11.63 1.42 -30.63
C CYS A 92 -11.55 2.91 -30.93
N SER A 93 -12.66 3.62 -30.71
CA SER A 93 -12.74 5.07 -30.76
C SER A 93 -13.38 5.62 -29.46
N PRO A 94 -13.07 6.87 -29.07
CA PRO A 94 -13.75 7.49 -27.93
C PRO A 94 -15.26 7.55 -28.18
N ARG A 95 -16.06 7.12 -27.20
CA ARG A 95 -17.53 7.18 -27.29
C ARG A 95 -18.03 8.61 -27.47
N TRP A 96 -17.38 9.54 -26.79
CA TRP A 96 -17.69 10.97 -26.83
C TRP A 96 -16.53 11.70 -27.51
N PRO A 97 -16.71 12.22 -28.74
CA PRO A 97 -15.64 12.94 -29.41
C PRO A 97 -15.27 14.20 -28.64
N PRO A 98 -14.00 14.65 -28.68
CA PRO A 98 -13.52 15.74 -27.85
C PRO A 98 -14.31 17.04 -28.08
N ARG A 99 -14.76 17.28 -29.33
CA ARG A 99 -15.59 18.43 -29.72
C ARG A 99 -16.95 18.45 -29.02
N MET A 100 -17.58 17.29 -28.86
CA MET A 100 -18.88 17.21 -28.21
C MET A 100 -18.77 17.54 -26.72
N LEU A 101 -17.69 17.08 -26.07
CA LEU A 101 -17.44 17.41 -24.67
C LEU A 101 -17.03 18.87 -24.47
N THR A 102 -16.32 19.49 -25.42
CA THR A 102 -16.04 20.93 -25.34
C THR A 102 -17.31 21.75 -25.49
N VAL A 103 -18.22 21.36 -26.39
CA VAL A 103 -19.52 22.01 -26.54
C VAL A 103 -20.34 21.86 -25.26
N LEU A 104 -20.44 20.64 -24.72
CA LEU A 104 -21.16 20.39 -23.46
C LEU A 104 -20.57 21.21 -22.31
N GLY A 105 -19.24 21.23 -22.20
CA GLY A 105 -18.52 22.03 -21.21
C GLY A 105 -18.78 23.54 -21.35
N LEU A 106 -18.84 24.05 -22.59
CA LEU A 106 -19.15 25.44 -22.88
C LEU A 106 -20.60 25.79 -22.49
N PHE A 107 -21.57 24.91 -22.79
CA PHE A 107 -22.96 25.09 -22.38
C PHE A 107 -23.12 25.11 -20.86
N THR A 108 -22.51 24.15 -20.16
CA THR A 108 -22.55 24.12 -18.69
C THR A 108 -21.82 25.30 -18.07
N GLY A 109 -20.67 25.71 -18.63
CA GLY A 109 -19.92 26.87 -18.16
C GLY A 109 -20.67 28.17 -18.40
N GLY A 110 -21.32 28.32 -19.56
CA GLY A 110 -22.17 29.47 -19.89
C GLY A 110 -23.40 29.57 -18.99
N ALA A 111 -24.11 28.45 -18.78
CA ALA A 111 -25.25 28.39 -17.86
C ALA A 111 -24.85 28.75 -16.42
N LEU A 112 -23.67 28.29 -15.99
CA LEU A 112 -23.13 28.64 -14.70
C LEU A 112 -22.77 30.13 -14.59
N LEU A 113 -22.12 30.71 -15.59
CA LEU A 113 -21.80 32.14 -15.59
C LEU A 113 -23.06 33.01 -15.54
N LEU A 114 -24.12 32.62 -16.25
CA LEU A 114 -25.42 33.28 -16.18
C LEU A 114 -26.05 33.16 -14.80
N PHE A 115 -25.96 31.98 -14.17
CA PHE A 115 -26.44 31.75 -12.81
C PHE A 115 -25.68 32.60 -11.78
N LEU A 116 -24.34 32.67 -11.88
CA LEU A 116 -23.51 33.51 -11.02
C LEU A 116 -23.79 35.01 -11.22
N PHE A 117 -23.99 35.44 -12.47
CA PHE A 117 -24.34 36.82 -12.79
C PHE A 117 -25.70 37.20 -12.18
N ALA A 118 -26.69 36.31 -12.26
CA ALA A 118 -28.00 36.52 -11.63
C ALA A 118 -27.93 36.52 -10.09
N ALA A 119 -27.08 35.67 -9.50
CA ALA A 119 -26.91 35.58 -8.05
C ALA A 119 -26.13 36.77 -7.45
N ASN A 120 -25.30 37.46 -8.25
CA ASN A 120 -24.54 38.64 -7.81
C ASN A 120 -25.40 39.91 -7.66
N GLN A 121 -26.70 39.84 -7.94
CA GLN A 121 -27.61 40.98 -7.79
C GLN A 121 -28.13 41.15 -6.34
N SER A 122 -27.86 40.18 -5.46
CA SER A 122 -28.18 40.22 -4.03
C SER A 122 -26.90 40.27 -3.20
N ASP A 123 -26.70 41.35 -2.43
CA ASP A 123 -25.41 41.73 -1.82
C ASP A 123 -24.88 40.80 -0.71
N ASP A 124 -25.71 39.92 -0.13
CA ASP A 124 -25.34 39.24 1.13
C ASP A 124 -24.62 37.89 1.01
N GLN A 125 -24.51 37.26 -0.17
CA GLN A 125 -23.95 35.89 -0.29
C GLN A 125 -23.06 35.60 -1.53
N SER A 126 -22.45 36.63 -2.13
CA SER A 126 -21.70 36.50 -3.39
C SER A 126 -20.60 35.41 -3.38
N ILE A 127 -19.81 35.30 -2.30
CA ILE A 127 -18.70 34.33 -2.18
C ILE A 127 -19.16 32.86 -2.27
N PHE A 128 -20.29 32.50 -1.64
CA PHE A 128 -20.77 31.12 -1.63
C PHE A 128 -21.29 30.68 -3.01
N TRP A 129 -21.88 31.60 -3.77
CA TRP A 129 -22.29 31.34 -5.14
C TRP A 129 -21.10 31.13 -6.07
N PHE A 130 -20.08 31.99 -6.02
CA PHE A 130 -18.84 31.79 -6.78
C PHE A 130 -18.16 30.45 -6.46
N ALA A 131 -18.10 30.06 -5.18
CA ALA A 131 -17.52 28.78 -4.76
C ALA A 131 -18.33 27.58 -5.29
N THR A 132 -19.66 27.64 -5.22
CA THR A 132 -20.56 26.60 -5.73
C THR A 132 -20.46 26.48 -7.25
N GLY A 133 -20.35 27.61 -7.95
CA GLY A 133 -20.15 27.60 -9.40
C GLY A 133 -18.78 27.07 -9.80
N ALA A 134 -17.71 27.52 -9.15
CA ALA A 134 -16.37 26.97 -9.38
C ALA A 134 -16.34 25.45 -9.14
N LEU A 135 -17.01 24.97 -8.08
CA LEU A 135 -17.13 23.54 -7.79
C LEU A 135 -17.91 22.81 -8.89
N ALA A 136 -19.04 23.34 -9.36
CA ALA A 136 -19.83 22.76 -10.45
C ALA A 136 -19.06 22.73 -11.79
N PHE A 137 -18.29 23.77 -12.10
CA PHE A 137 -17.44 23.80 -13.29
C PHE A 137 -16.32 22.76 -13.22
N VAL A 138 -15.67 22.64 -12.05
CA VAL A 138 -14.63 21.64 -11.80
C VAL A 138 -15.20 20.22 -11.83
N THR A 139 -16.39 19.97 -11.27
CA THR A 139 -17.01 18.64 -11.30
C THR A 139 -17.42 18.24 -12.71
N VAL A 140 -17.95 19.16 -13.53
CA VAL A 140 -18.25 18.90 -14.95
C VAL A 140 -16.97 18.67 -15.75
N GLY A 141 -15.94 19.50 -15.54
CA GLY A 141 -14.63 19.35 -16.17
C GLY A 141 -13.95 18.02 -15.82
N ALA A 142 -13.93 17.66 -14.54
CA ALA A 142 -13.40 16.39 -14.05
C ALA A 142 -14.19 15.19 -14.58
N SER A 143 -15.53 15.29 -14.59
CA SER A 143 -16.41 14.27 -15.17
C SER A 143 -16.15 14.08 -16.65
N SER A 144 -15.94 15.16 -17.42
CA SER A 144 -15.64 15.07 -18.86
C SER A 144 -14.35 14.30 -19.14
N ARG A 145 -13.32 14.47 -18.31
CA ARG A 145 -12.06 13.72 -18.42
C ARG A 145 -12.28 12.23 -18.10
N PHE A 146 -13.04 11.95 -17.05
CA PHE A 146 -13.42 10.59 -16.67
C PHE A 146 -14.18 9.88 -17.80
N PHE A 147 -15.15 10.56 -18.43
CA PHE A 147 -15.93 10.02 -19.54
C PHE A 147 -15.12 9.81 -20.83
N ARG A 148 -14.07 10.60 -21.09
CA ARG A 148 -13.17 10.43 -22.25
C ARG A 148 -12.35 9.15 -22.20
N GLU A 149 -11.86 8.82 -21.01
CA GLU A 149 -10.89 7.74 -20.83
C GLU A 149 -11.59 6.38 -20.71
N THR A 150 -12.75 6.31 -20.04
CA THR A 150 -13.44 5.04 -19.75
C THR A 150 -14.45 4.59 -20.82
N ALA A 151 -15.07 5.51 -21.56
CA ALA A 151 -16.09 5.14 -22.55
C ALA A 151 -15.47 5.02 -23.96
N GLN A 152 -15.18 3.79 -24.37
CA GLN A 152 -14.72 3.47 -25.73
C GLN A 152 -15.84 2.76 -26.52
N LEU A 153 -15.96 3.04 -27.81
CA LEU A 153 -16.80 2.33 -28.77
C LEU A 153 -15.93 1.47 -29.68
N VAL A 154 -16.48 0.35 -30.12
CA VAL A 154 -15.84 -0.50 -31.12
C VAL A 154 -16.06 0.13 -32.50
N THR A 155 -14.98 0.26 -33.27
CA THR A 155 -15.07 0.81 -34.64
C THR A 155 -15.64 -0.24 -35.60
N PRO A 156 -16.11 0.16 -36.79
CA PRO A 156 -16.53 -0.80 -37.82
C PRO A 156 -15.45 -1.84 -38.17
N ALA A 157 -14.17 -1.45 -38.15
CA ALA A 157 -13.04 -2.35 -38.34
C ALA A 157 -12.81 -3.28 -37.12
N GLY A 158 -13.15 -2.83 -35.92
CA GLY A 158 -13.05 -3.59 -34.68
C GLY A 158 -14.17 -4.62 -34.47
N LEU A 159 -15.34 -4.42 -35.08
CA LEU A 159 -16.49 -5.34 -34.95
C LEU A 159 -16.17 -6.80 -35.31
N PRO A 160 -15.53 -7.13 -36.46
CA PRO A 160 -15.18 -8.52 -36.77
C PRO A 160 -14.16 -9.09 -35.79
N VAL A 161 -13.24 -8.27 -35.28
CA VAL A 161 -12.25 -8.68 -34.27
C VAL A 161 -12.95 -9.01 -32.96
N GLN A 162 -13.86 -8.15 -32.50
CA GLN A 162 -14.66 -8.37 -31.30
C GLN A 162 -15.51 -9.64 -31.44
N ALA A 163 -16.16 -9.86 -32.59
CA ALA A 163 -16.95 -11.06 -32.85
C ALA A 163 -16.09 -12.33 -32.72
N ARG A 164 -14.87 -12.33 -33.27
CA ARG A 164 -13.92 -13.45 -33.10
C ARG A 164 -13.56 -13.69 -31.63
N TRP A 165 -13.30 -12.64 -30.86
CA TRP A 165 -13.01 -12.77 -29.42
C TRP A 165 -14.20 -13.26 -28.61
N LEU A 166 -15.43 -12.84 -28.94
CA LEU A 166 -16.65 -13.32 -28.29
C LEU A 166 -16.93 -14.78 -28.65
N ALA A 167 -16.70 -15.18 -29.89
CA ALA A 167 -16.78 -16.58 -30.31
C ALA A 167 -15.76 -17.45 -29.56
N LEU A 168 -14.51 -16.97 -29.45
CA LEU A 168 -13.47 -17.65 -28.66
C LEU A 168 -13.86 -17.73 -27.18
N ARG A 169 -14.46 -16.69 -26.60
CA ARG A 169 -14.95 -16.71 -25.22
C ARG A 169 -15.98 -17.80 -25.01
N LYS A 170 -16.94 -17.92 -25.93
CA LYS A 170 -17.97 -18.96 -25.91
C LYS A 170 -17.35 -20.36 -26.01
N TYR A 171 -16.37 -20.55 -26.90
CA TYR A 171 -15.65 -21.81 -27.05
C TYR A 171 -14.90 -22.20 -25.75
N LEU A 172 -14.13 -21.28 -25.18
CA LEU A 172 -13.36 -21.55 -23.95
C LEU A 172 -14.23 -21.75 -22.71
N HIS A 173 -15.38 -21.07 -22.61
CA HIS A 173 -16.34 -21.33 -21.53
C HIS A 173 -17.05 -22.69 -21.65
N GLY A 174 -17.03 -23.31 -22.84
CA GLY A 174 -17.59 -24.65 -23.03
C GLY A 174 -16.73 -25.77 -22.45
N ASP A 175 -15.46 -25.50 -22.12
CA ASP A 175 -14.54 -26.46 -21.50
C ASP A 175 -14.44 -26.17 -20.00
N GLU A 176 -15.13 -26.96 -19.17
CA GLU A 176 -15.15 -26.79 -17.71
C GLU A 176 -13.76 -26.95 -17.08
N LEU A 177 -12.89 -27.76 -17.68
CA LEU A 177 -11.52 -27.96 -17.19
C LEU A 177 -10.68 -26.70 -17.38
N PHE A 178 -11.03 -25.83 -18.32
CA PHE A 178 -10.27 -24.61 -18.59
C PHE A 178 -10.27 -23.65 -17.40
N ALA A 179 -11.35 -23.65 -16.60
CA ALA A 179 -11.48 -22.80 -15.43
C ALA A 179 -10.56 -23.20 -14.26
N THR A 180 -10.13 -24.47 -14.22
CA THR A 180 -9.32 -25.05 -13.13
C THR A 180 -7.83 -25.12 -13.45
N LEU A 181 -7.43 -24.78 -14.68
CA LEU A 181 -6.03 -24.85 -15.11
C LEU A 181 -5.11 -23.94 -14.27
N PRO A 182 -3.94 -24.45 -13.84
CA PRO A 182 -2.94 -23.65 -13.14
C PRO A 182 -2.18 -22.71 -14.12
N PRO A 183 -1.52 -21.66 -13.62
CA PRO A 183 -0.65 -20.79 -14.43
C PRO A 183 0.45 -21.54 -15.20
N THR A 184 0.96 -22.64 -14.65
CA THR A 184 1.98 -23.50 -15.29
C THR A 184 1.47 -24.21 -16.54
N ALA A 185 0.15 -24.34 -16.71
CA ALA A 185 -0.46 -24.89 -17.92
C ALA A 185 -0.18 -24.02 -19.17
N VAL A 186 0.39 -22.82 -19.01
CA VAL A 186 0.84 -21.96 -20.12
C VAL A 186 1.86 -22.67 -21.03
N VAL A 187 2.61 -23.64 -20.51
CA VAL A 187 3.56 -24.43 -21.32
C VAL A 187 2.83 -25.31 -22.34
N VAL A 188 1.65 -25.83 -21.99
CA VAL A 188 0.88 -26.76 -22.83
C VAL A 188 -0.19 -26.02 -23.64
N ARG A 189 -0.87 -25.04 -23.03
CA ARG A 189 -1.95 -24.27 -23.66
C ARG A 189 -1.46 -23.00 -24.37
N GLU A 190 -0.20 -22.61 -24.17
CA GLU A 190 0.42 -21.44 -24.76
C GLU A 190 -0.47 -20.19 -24.63
N ARG A 191 -0.67 -19.46 -25.74
CA ARG A 191 -1.47 -18.22 -25.77
C ARG A 191 -2.94 -18.43 -25.44
N TYR A 192 -3.49 -19.64 -25.59
CA TYR A 192 -4.89 -19.90 -25.24
C TYR A 192 -5.16 -19.67 -23.76
N LEU A 193 -4.19 -19.95 -22.87
CA LEU A 193 -4.36 -19.67 -21.44
C LEU A 193 -4.43 -18.17 -21.18
N ALA A 194 -3.60 -17.37 -21.86
CA ALA A 194 -3.63 -15.91 -21.76
C ALA A 194 -4.95 -15.34 -22.30
N TYR A 195 -5.44 -15.84 -23.43
CA TYR A 195 -6.74 -15.46 -24.00
C TYR A 195 -7.90 -15.86 -23.10
N GLY A 196 -7.87 -17.07 -22.54
CA GLY A 196 -8.87 -17.52 -21.59
C GLY A 196 -8.84 -16.72 -20.30
N ALA A 197 -7.68 -16.30 -19.82
CA ALA A 197 -7.58 -15.36 -18.71
C ALA A 197 -8.25 -14.01 -19.07
N ALA A 198 -7.98 -13.49 -20.27
CA ALA A 198 -8.53 -12.21 -20.73
C ALA A 198 -10.04 -12.20 -20.94
N LEU A 199 -10.60 -13.35 -21.29
CA LEU A 199 -12.03 -13.53 -21.51
C LEU A 199 -12.75 -14.03 -20.24
N GLY A 200 -12.04 -14.19 -19.12
CA GLY A 200 -12.57 -14.65 -17.84
C GLY A 200 -12.85 -16.15 -17.74
N ALA A 201 -12.33 -16.96 -18.68
CA ALA A 201 -12.45 -18.41 -18.67
C ALA A 201 -11.40 -19.09 -17.75
N ALA A 202 -10.19 -18.54 -17.60
CA ALA A 202 -9.10 -19.15 -16.81
C ALA A 202 -9.03 -18.60 -15.38
N ALA A 203 -10.10 -18.77 -14.60
CA ALA A 203 -10.24 -18.16 -13.27
C ALA A 203 -9.17 -18.64 -12.27
N ALA A 204 -8.81 -19.92 -12.26
CA ALA A 204 -7.79 -20.46 -11.36
C ALA A 204 -6.40 -19.86 -11.61
N ALA A 205 -5.98 -19.77 -12.88
CA ALA A 205 -4.70 -19.17 -13.25
C ALA A 205 -4.61 -17.68 -12.83
N VAL A 206 -5.69 -16.90 -13.03
CA VAL A 206 -5.72 -15.49 -12.62
C VAL A 206 -5.69 -15.34 -11.10
N ARG A 207 -6.43 -16.17 -10.35
CA ARG A 207 -6.44 -16.15 -8.87
C ARG A 207 -5.09 -16.51 -8.26
N ALA A 208 -4.36 -17.43 -8.90
CA ALA A 208 -3.02 -17.84 -8.49
C ALA A 208 -1.95 -16.75 -8.70
N MET A 209 -2.24 -15.73 -9.52
CA MET A 209 -1.35 -14.61 -9.82
C MET A 209 -1.94 -13.27 -9.33
N PRO A 210 -2.08 -13.07 -8.00
CA PRO A 210 -2.79 -11.92 -7.44
C PRO A 210 -1.98 -10.62 -7.60
N MET A 211 -2.10 -9.98 -8.77
CA MET A 211 -1.46 -8.71 -9.15
C MET A 211 -2.02 -7.46 -8.46
N GLY A 212 -2.69 -7.62 -7.31
CA GLY A 212 -3.46 -6.56 -6.65
C GLY A 212 -2.63 -5.54 -5.89
N ALA A 213 -3.34 -4.69 -5.14
CA ALA A 213 -2.73 -3.82 -4.14
C ALA A 213 -2.04 -4.66 -3.06
N GLU A 214 -0.88 -4.21 -2.62
CA GLU A 214 -0.13 -4.87 -1.55
C GLU A 214 -0.90 -4.84 -0.24
N ASN A 215 -0.87 -5.96 0.49
CA ASN A 215 -1.31 -5.96 1.88
C ASN A 215 -0.23 -5.30 2.74
N ASP A 216 -0.59 -4.25 3.49
CA ASP A 216 0.37 -3.52 4.32
C ASP A 216 0.92 -4.36 5.48
N HIS A 217 0.18 -5.37 5.93
CA HIS A 217 0.53 -6.23 7.05
C HIS A 217 1.21 -7.55 6.66
N ARG A 218 1.30 -7.85 5.37
CA ARG A 218 1.90 -9.10 4.88
C ARG A 218 2.86 -8.77 3.75
N ALA A 219 4.07 -9.30 3.82
CA ALA A 219 5.10 -9.02 2.84
C ALA A 219 5.94 -10.27 2.57
N TRP A 220 6.55 -10.35 1.40
CA TRP A 220 7.40 -11.47 1.02
C TRP A 220 8.85 -11.06 1.12
N SER A 221 9.66 -11.83 1.83
CA SER A 221 11.09 -11.61 1.97
C SER A 221 11.86 -12.72 1.27
N SER A 222 12.91 -12.35 0.54
CA SER A 222 13.90 -13.28 -0.01
C SER A 222 15.16 -13.39 0.84
N TYR A 223 15.20 -12.67 1.97
CA TYR A 223 16.37 -12.59 2.82
C TYR A 223 16.67 -13.95 3.46
N GLY A 224 17.93 -14.38 3.39
CA GLY A 224 18.36 -15.73 3.83
C GLY A 224 18.24 -16.82 2.76
N GLY A 225 17.98 -16.46 1.50
CA GLY A 225 18.07 -17.38 0.34
C GLY A 225 16.82 -18.22 0.06
N ARG A 226 15.78 -18.11 0.88
CA ARG A 226 14.45 -18.71 0.64
C ARG A 226 13.39 -17.63 0.71
N TRP A 227 12.41 -17.71 -0.19
CA TRP A 227 11.23 -16.86 -0.11
C TRP A 227 10.35 -17.29 1.06
N ARG A 228 10.01 -16.33 1.91
CA ARG A 228 9.10 -16.54 3.04
C ARG A 228 8.17 -15.35 3.21
N GLN A 229 6.99 -15.63 3.75
CA GLN A 229 6.02 -14.59 4.04
C GLN A 229 6.22 -14.08 5.47
N VAL A 230 6.44 -12.78 5.60
CA VAL A 230 6.59 -12.07 6.87
C VAL A 230 5.37 -11.20 7.15
N THR A 231 4.95 -11.16 8.42
CA THR A 231 3.85 -10.29 8.87
C THR A 231 4.43 -8.99 9.43
N VAL A 232 4.01 -7.87 8.88
CA VAL A 232 4.43 -6.52 9.30
C VAL A 232 3.37 -5.92 10.22
N SER A 233 3.78 -5.57 11.43
CA SER A 233 2.96 -4.87 12.40
C SER A 233 3.42 -3.41 12.50
N TYR A 234 2.47 -2.47 12.46
CA TYR A 234 2.71 -1.05 12.70
C TYR A 234 2.24 -0.71 14.12
N PRO A 235 3.14 -0.70 15.11
CA PRO A 235 2.77 -0.42 16.49
C PRO A 235 2.49 1.08 16.67
N THR A 236 1.21 1.43 16.79
CA THR A 236 0.78 2.82 17.07
C THR A 236 0.55 3.08 18.56
N ILE A 237 0.10 2.06 19.29
CA ILE A 237 -0.34 2.20 20.70
C ILE A 237 0.70 1.62 21.67
N TRP A 238 1.23 0.43 21.36
CA TRP A 238 2.18 -0.26 22.25
C TRP A 238 3.32 -0.92 21.45
N PRO A 239 4.60 -0.75 21.85
CA PRO A 239 5.08 -0.01 23.03
C PRO A 239 4.85 1.52 22.92
N PRO A 240 4.60 2.22 24.03
CA PRO A 240 4.40 3.65 24.01
C PRO A 240 5.69 4.35 23.56
N ALA A 241 5.55 5.39 22.73
CA ALA A 241 6.66 6.12 22.11
C ALA A 241 7.55 5.29 21.16
N TRP A 242 7.01 4.22 20.55
CA TRP A 242 7.71 3.49 19.49
C TRP A 242 8.15 4.40 18.34
N GLY A 243 9.44 4.37 18.02
CA GLY A 243 10.06 5.20 16.99
C GLY A 243 10.17 6.70 17.34
N ALA A 244 9.87 7.11 18.58
CA ALA A 244 10.10 8.48 19.04
C ALA A 244 11.57 8.70 19.39
N SER A 245 12.04 9.95 19.30
CA SER A 245 13.42 10.25 19.67
C SER A 245 13.65 10.06 21.18
N PRO A 246 14.84 9.62 21.62
CA PRO A 246 15.11 9.39 23.04
C PRO A 246 14.83 10.62 23.91
N GLY A 247 15.28 11.80 23.47
CA GLY A 247 15.06 13.06 24.20
C GLY A 247 13.60 13.47 24.30
N GLU A 248 12.82 13.33 23.22
CA GLU A 248 11.39 13.61 23.25
C GLU A 248 10.64 12.63 24.16
N THR A 249 11.07 11.38 24.20
CA THR A 249 10.48 10.35 25.06
C THR A 249 10.73 10.64 26.54
N ILE A 250 11.96 11.04 26.90
CA ILE A 250 12.31 11.51 28.25
C ILE A 250 11.41 12.69 28.62
N TRP A 251 11.33 13.71 27.76
CA TRP A 251 10.52 14.90 28.02
C TRP A 251 9.03 14.59 28.19
N ARG A 252 8.46 13.70 27.36
CA ARG A 252 7.09 13.19 27.52
C ARG A 252 6.92 12.47 28.86
N GLY A 253 7.89 11.65 29.25
CA GLY A 253 7.93 10.97 30.54
C GLY A 253 7.92 11.94 31.73
N ILE A 254 8.75 13.00 31.70
CA ILE A 254 8.77 14.05 32.72
C ILE A 254 7.42 14.78 32.79
N ARG A 255 6.93 15.25 31.64
CA ARG A 255 5.68 16.04 31.55
C ARG A 255 4.48 15.24 32.06
N LEU A 256 4.46 13.93 31.85
CA LEU A 256 3.37 13.06 32.25
C LEU A 256 3.55 12.54 33.70
N GLY A 257 4.78 12.22 34.10
CA GLY A 257 5.10 11.65 35.41
C GLY A 257 5.09 12.68 36.54
N VAL A 258 5.61 13.89 36.34
CA VAL A 258 5.72 14.91 37.41
C VAL A 258 4.34 15.36 37.92
N PRO A 259 3.37 15.74 37.07
CA PRO A 259 2.04 16.11 37.54
C PRO A 259 1.31 14.95 38.21
N ALA A 260 1.49 13.72 37.73
CA ALA A 260 0.89 12.54 38.35
C ALA A 260 1.49 12.26 39.74
N ALA A 261 2.81 12.42 39.90
CA ALA A 261 3.49 12.28 41.19
C ALA A 261 3.04 13.37 42.18
N VAL A 262 2.93 14.62 41.72
CA VAL A 262 2.43 15.73 42.53
C VAL A 262 0.97 15.50 42.93
N ALA A 263 0.11 15.05 42.00
CA ALA A 263 -1.28 14.74 42.30
C ALA A 263 -1.42 13.62 43.34
N LEU A 264 -0.64 12.55 43.23
CA LEU A 264 -0.62 11.46 44.23
C LEU A 264 -0.06 11.94 45.58
N TYR A 265 0.96 12.80 45.57
CA TYR A 265 1.51 13.38 46.79
C TYR A 265 0.49 14.27 47.50
N VAL A 266 -0.14 15.20 46.78
CA VAL A 266 -1.22 16.06 47.30
C VAL A 266 -2.39 15.21 47.79
N PHE A 267 -2.79 14.19 47.03
CA PHE A 267 -3.81 13.24 47.44
C PHE A 267 -3.45 12.54 48.75
N SER A 268 -2.20 12.09 48.92
CA SER A 268 -1.72 11.45 50.15
C SER A 268 -1.72 12.39 51.36
N LEU A 269 -1.51 13.70 51.14
CA LEU A 269 -1.57 14.73 52.17
C LEU A 269 -2.99 15.12 52.55
N LEU A 270 -3.93 15.08 51.61
CA LEU A 270 -5.34 15.39 51.85
C LEU A 270 -6.12 14.21 52.44
N MET A 271 -5.67 12.97 52.20
CA MET A 271 -6.35 11.75 52.66
C MET A 271 -6.60 11.71 54.19
N PRO A 272 -5.66 12.13 55.07
CA PRO A 272 -5.88 12.19 56.51
C PRO A 272 -6.87 13.29 56.96
N SER A 273 -6.97 14.39 56.21
CA SER A 273 -7.87 15.53 56.51
C SER A 273 -9.31 15.31 56.05
N LEU A 274 -9.53 14.32 55.18
CA LEU A 274 -10.86 13.83 54.87
C LEU A 274 -11.28 12.91 56.02
N SER A 275 -11.76 13.49 57.12
CA SER A 275 -12.27 12.74 58.27
C SER A 275 -13.48 11.90 57.85
N PHE A 276 -13.24 10.62 57.55
CA PHE A 276 -14.25 9.60 57.24
C PHE A 276 -15.07 9.14 58.48
N ALA A 277 -14.93 9.84 59.61
CA ALA A 277 -15.63 9.53 60.85
C ALA A 277 -16.73 10.58 61.11
N GLN A 278 -17.99 10.11 61.12
CA GLN A 278 -19.23 10.82 61.47
C GLN A 278 -19.89 11.74 60.41
N SER A 279 -20.56 11.17 59.39
CA SER A 279 -21.97 11.48 59.01
C SER A 279 -22.45 10.87 57.67
N SER A 280 -23.66 10.27 57.70
CA SER A 280 -24.63 9.90 56.61
C SER A 280 -24.18 9.29 55.26
N GLU A 281 -23.83 8.00 55.31
CA GLU A 281 -24.07 6.80 54.47
C GLU A 281 -24.22 6.71 52.92
N GLN A 282 -24.40 7.74 52.08
CA GLN A 282 -24.51 7.45 50.60
C GLN A 282 -23.65 8.34 49.69
N SER A 283 -23.52 9.63 49.99
CA SER A 283 -22.70 10.55 49.18
C SER A 283 -21.18 10.29 49.30
N ILE A 284 -20.73 9.72 50.44
CA ILE A 284 -19.30 9.44 50.70
C ILE A 284 -18.82 8.14 50.02
N ARG A 285 -19.71 7.17 49.77
CA ARG A 285 -19.34 5.92 49.07
C ARG A 285 -18.98 6.19 47.61
N ASP A 286 -19.72 7.07 46.96
CA ASP A 286 -19.42 7.52 45.59
C ASP A 286 -18.18 8.42 45.56
N GLY A 287 -18.04 9.34 46.53
CA GLY A 287 -16.87 10.23 46.63
C GLY A 287 -15.54 9.49 46.89
N SER A 288 -15.55 8.47 47.74
CA SER A 288 -14.37 7.64 48.03
C SER A 288 -14.01 6.72 46.86
N ALA A 289 -15.00 6.17 46.15
CA ALA A 289 -14.76 5.41 44.92
C ALA A 289 -14.14 6.27 43.82
N ILE A 290 -14.60 7.52 43.65
CA ILE A 290 -14.04 8.48 42.70
C ILE A 290 -12.60 8.84 43.08
N ALA A 291 -12.32 9.09 44.37
CA ALA A 291 -10.99 9.38 44.88
C ALA A 291 -10.00 8.24 44.61
N VAL A 292 -10.40 6.99 44.88
CA VAL A 292 -9.60 5.79 44.60
C VAL A 292 -9.38 5.61 43.10
N LEU A 293 -10.41 5.84 42.26
CA LEU A 293 -10.28 5.76 40.81
C LEU A 293 -9.29 6.81 40.27
N ILE A 294 -9.35 8.05 40.75
CA ILE A 294 -8.41 9.12 40.38
C ILE A 294 -6.98 8.74 40.78
N ALA A 295 -6.78 8.22 41.99
CA ALA A 295 -5.48 7.75 42.45
C ALA A 295 -4.96 6.56 41.60
N ALA A 296 -5.82 5.61 41.25
CA ALA A 296 -5.47 4.49 40.39
C ALA A 296 -5.06 4.96 38.98
N VAL A 297 -5.81 5.88 38.37
CA VAL A 297 -5.47 6.50 37.08
C VAL A 297 -4.15 7.25 37.18
N ALA A 298 -3.95 8.05 38.23
CA ALA A 298 -2.70 8.78 38.44
C ALA A 298 -1.50 7.84 38.61
N LEU A 299 -1.68 6.68 39.26
CA LEU A 299 -0.63 5.66 39.39
C LEU A 299 -0.29 5.01 38.04
N VAL A 300 -1.28 4.69 37.20
CA VAL A 300 -1.05 4.17 35.84
C VAL A 300 -0.33 5.21 34.97
N VAL A 301 -0.71 6.48 35.08
CA VAL A 301 -0.04 7.59 34.39
C VAL A 301 1.40 7.71 34.88
N LEU A 302 1.65 7.69 36.19
CA LEU A 302 2.99 7.74 36.76
C LEU A 302 3.86 6.56 36.29
N ALA A 303 3.32 5.34 36.31
CA ALA A 303 4.01 4.15 35.82
C ALA A 303 4.36 4.26 34.33
N THR A 304 3.45 4.80 33.52
CA THR A 304 3.70 5.07 32.10
C THR A 304 4.77 6.14 31.91
N GLY A 305 4.74 7.23 32.68
CA GLY A 305 5.77 8.27 32.66
C GLY A 305 7.14 7.75 33.06
N MET A 306 7.21 6.93 34.11
CA MET A 306 8.42 6.26 34.58
C MET A 306 8.97 5.30 33.52
N TRP A 307 8.11 4.49 32.89
CA TRP A 307 8.51 3.62 31.79
C TRP A 307 9.12 4.41 30.63
N LEU A 308 8.50 5.53 30.22
CA LEU A 308 9.01 6.39 29.15
C LEU A 308 10.36 7.01 29.51
N LEU A 309 10.54 7.45 30.76
CA LEU A 309 11.82 7.95 31.27
C LEU A 309 12.92 6.90 31.17
N LEU A 310 12.66 5.69 31.68
CA LEU A 310 13.62 4.59 31.66
C LEU A 310 13.92 4.14 30.22
N ALA A 311 12.89 3.96 29.39
CA ALA A 311 13.06 3.57 27.99
C ALA A 311 13.85 4.63 27.21
N GLY A 312 13.58 5.92 27.43
CA GLY A 312 14.32 7.03 26.83
C GLY A 312 15.77 7.10 27.29
N ALA A 313 16.02 6.95 28.59
CA ALA A 313 17.37 6.93 29.16
C ALA A 313 18.19 5.76 28.63
N ILE A 314 17.64 4.53 28.65
CA ILE A 314 18.30 3.34 28.10
C ILE A 314 18.53 3.51 26.59
N SER A 315 17.61 4.14 25.87
CA SER A 315 17.76 4.40 24.43
C SER A 315 18.89 5.36 24.07
N LEU A 316 19.43 6.12 25.03
CA LEU A 316 20.64 6.92 24.84
C LEU A 316 21.90 6.04 24.83
N PHE A 317 21.88 4.90 25.52
CA PHE A 317 23.01 3.99 25.65
C PHE A 317 23.00 2.94 24.54
N GLY A 318 23.81 3.17 23.52
CA GLY A 318 24.08 2.20 22.45
C GLY A 318 23.01 2.16 21.34
N GLY A 319 23.37 1.48 20.27
CA GLY A 319 22.48 1.20 19.14
C GLY A 319 22.73 -0.21 18.63
N ARG A 320 21.66 -0.93 18.32
CA ARG A 320 21.74 -2.23 17.66
C ARG A 320 21.74 -1.99 16.16
N GLN A 321 22.76 -2.48 15.48
CA GLN A 321 22.74 -2.55 14.02
C GLN A 321 21.98 -3.80 13.59
N VAL A 322 21.06 -3.61 12.66
CA VAL A 322 20.28 -4.68 12.05
C VAL A 322 20.46 -4.57 10.54
N THR A 323 21.05 -5.59 9.94
CA THR A 323 21.19 -5.71 8.49
C THR A 323 20.15 -6.68 7.97
N GLY A 324 19.42 -6.27 6.94
CA GLY A 324 18.32 -7.06 6.40
C GLY A 324 17.73 -6.46 5.11
N ASP A 325 16.79 -7.17 4.49
CA ASP A 325 16.07 -6.63 3.33
C ASP A 325 14.94 -5.70 3.80
N ALA A 326 14.84 -4.52 3.19
CA ALA A 326 13.74 -3.58 3.44
C ALA A 326 12.45 -4.09 2.79
N VAL A 327 11.73 -4.98 3.47
CA VAL A 327 10.56 -5.66 2.90
C VAL A 327 9.37 -4.71 2.68
N ARG A 328 9.20 -3.70 3.54
CA ARG A 328 8.13 -2.69 3.38
C ARG A 328 8.62 -1.29 3.67
N VAL A 329 8.23 -0.36 2.81
CA VAL A 329 8.46 1.08 2.96
C VAL A 329 7.13 1.79 2.72
N ARG A 330 6.59 2.44 3.76
CA ARG A 330 5.24 3.04 3.73
C ARG A 330 5.22 4.41 4.35
N SER A 331 4.40 5.31 3.80
CA SER A 331 4.08 6.60 4.39
C SER A 331 2.58 6.64 4.70
N PHE A 332 2.22 6.93 5.95
CA PHE A 332 0.83 7.13 6.37
C PHE A 332 0.60 8.57 6.80
N GLY A 333 -0.57 9.14 6.46
CA GLY A 333 -0.96 10.51 6.81
C GLY A 333 -0.78 11.50 5.67
N ASP A 334 -1.75 12.40 5.52
CA ASP A 334 -1.80 13.42 4.47
C ASP A 334 -1.07 14.71 4.89
N GLU A 335 -1.22 15.13 6.14
CA GLU A 335 -0.61 16.36 6.70
C GLU A 335 0.77 16.15 7.35
N ALA A 336 0.95 15.03 8.08
CA ALA A 336 2.21 14.68 8.72
C ALA A 336 2.60 13.25 8.34
N GLN A 337 3.29 13.11 7.21
CA GLN A 337 3.71 11.82 6.67
C GLN A 337 4.56 11.05 7.70
N ALA A 338 3.92 10.09 8.38
CA ALA A 338 4.59 9.12 9.21
C ALA A 338 5.16 8.04 8.29
N CYS A 339 6.46 8.13 8.03
CA CYS A 339 7.21 7.16 7.26
C CYS A 339 7.57 5.95 8.14
N TYR A 340 7.38 4.75 7.61
CA TYR A 340 7.69 3.48 8.25
C TYR A 340 8.52 2.60 7.34
N ILE A 341 9.48 1.89 7.94
CA ILE A 341 10.32 0.91 7.25
C ILE A 341 10.30 -0.39 8.05
N ALA A 342 9.99 -1.50 7.40
CA ALA A 342 10.11 -2.84 7.96
C ALA A 342 11.28 -3.56 7.30
N VAL A 343 12.21 -4.05 8.11
CA VAL A 343 13.42 -4.75 7.67
C VAL A 343 13.39 -6.18 8.18
N ASP A 344 13.62 -7.14 7.29
CA ASP A 344 13.73 -8.55 7.62
C ASP A 344 15.21 -8.95 7.77
N ASP A 345 15.57 -9.36 8.98
CA ASP A 345 16.92 -9.81 9.35
C ASP A 345 17.07 -11.34 9.31
N GLY A 346 16.08 -12.08 8.84
CA GLY A 346 16.16 -13.54 8.73
C GLY A 346 15.70 -14.27 9.99
N THR A 347 15.50 -13.59 11.12
CA THR A 347 15.34 -14.26 12.42
C THR A 347 13.89 -14.50 12.85
N ARG A 348 12.94 -13.69 12.38
CA ARG A 348 11.53 -13.73 12.84
C ARG A 348 10.55 -13.56 11.68
N ASP A 349 9.41 -14.25 11.77
CA ASP A 349 8.33 -14.12 10.80
C ASP A 349 7.42 -12.90 11.05
N ARG A 350 7.43 -12.35 12.27
CA ARG A 350 6.72 -11.13 12.63
C ARG A 350 7.69 -9.98 12.83
N ILE A 351 7.59 -8.98 11.97
CA ILE A 351 8.45 -7.79 11.95
C ILE A 351 7.63 -6.59 12.42
N ARG A 352 8.21 -5.78 13.30
CA ARG A 352 7.62 -4.49 13.67
C ARG A 352 8.23 -3.42 12.79
N ALA A 353 7.39 -2.66 12.10
CA ALA A 353 7.84 -1.52 11.31
C ALA A 353 8.39 -0.44 12.25
N TRP A 354 9.50 0.18 11.85
CA TRP A 354 10.10 1.30 12.55
C TRP A 354 9.64 2.61 11.93
N LYS A 355 9.33 3.59 12.78
CA LYS A 355 9.05 4.95 12.33
C LYS A 355 10.36 5.63 11.95
N VAL A 356 10.38 6.25 10.77
CA VAL A 356 11.57 6.85 10.17
C VAL A 356 11.29 8.31 9.82
N ARG A 357 12.33 9.14 9.83
CA ARG A 357 12.22 10.53 9.41
C ARG A 357 12.13 10.63 7.88
N PRO A 358 11.43 11.63 7.33
CA PRO A 358 11.30 11.80 5.88
C PRO A 358 12.64 11.84 5.12
N GLN A 359 13.70 12.41 5.72
CA GLN A 359 15.03 12.47 5.09
C GLN A 359 15.64 11.08 4.87
N LEU A 360 15.44 10.16 5.82
CA LEU A 360 15.96 8.79 5.74
C LEU A 360 15.08 7.92 4.84
N TYR A 361 13.78 8.21 4.77
CA TYR A 361 12.81 7.49 3.93
C TYR A 361 13.18 7.52 2.45
N GLY A 362 13.56 8.68 1.91
CA GLY A 362 13.89 8.82 0.47
C GLY A 362 15.13 8.05 0.01
N SER A 363 15.99 7.63 0.94
CA SER A 363 17.21 6.86 0.61
C SER A 363 16.97 5.36 0.45
N VAL A 364 15.81 4.86 0.91
CA VAL A 364 15.51 3.43 0.98
C VAL A 364 14.53 3.04 -0.12
N THR A 365 14.79 1.90 -0.75
CA THR A 365 13.87 1.28 -1.72
C THR A 365 13.41 -0.06 -1.17
N GLU A 366 12.15 -0.43 -1.39
CA GLU A 366 11.68 -1.77 -1.04
C GLU A 366 12.56 -2.84 -1.69
N TYR A 367 12.76 -3.96 -0.99
CA TYR A 367 13.59 -5.10 -1.39
C TYR A 367 15.09 -4.80 -1.58
N SER A 368 15.54 -3.62 -1.17
CA SER A 368 16.98 -3.33 -1.08
C SER A 368 17.53 -3.74 0.29
N THR A 369 18.74 -4.29 0.30
CA THR A 369 19.40 -4.66 1.55
C THR A 369 19.91 -3.40 2.25
N VAL A 370 19.50 -3.21 3.49
CA VAL A 370 19.80 -2.02 4.30
C VAL A 370 20.38 -2.43 5.64
N THR A 371 21.30 -1.60 6.13
CA THR A 371 21.76 -1.65 7.52
C THR A 371 21.15 -0.48 8.27
N VAL A 372 20.39 -0.79 9.32
CA VAL A 372 19.68 0.18 10.14
C VAL A 372 20.25 0.18 11.54
N THR A 373 20.54 1.36 12.09
CA THR A 373 20.92 1.51 13.50
C THR A 373 19.72 1.93 14.32
N VAL A 374 19.26 1.06 15.21
CA VAL A 374 18.08 1.28 16.07
C VAL A 374 18.46 1.39 17.55
N SER A 375 17.84 2.32 18.27
CA SER A 375 17.96 2.38 19.74
C SER A 375 17.27 1.18 20.42
N PRO A 376 17.79 0.70 21.56
CA PRO A 376 17.12 -0.34 22.34
C PRO A 376 15.73 0.14 22.83
N LEU A 377 14.77 -0.77 23.01
CA LEU A 377 13.41 -0.55 23.52
C LEU A 377 12.48 0.33 22.67
N LEU A 378 12.89 1.55 22.31
CA LEU A 378 12.09 2.49 21.52
C LEU A 378 12.16 2.22 20.02
N ALA A 379 13.17 1.46 19.57
CA ALA A 379 13.43 1.18 18.16
C ALA A 379 13.49 2.44 17.29
N TYR A 380 14.02 3.52 17.87
CA TYR A 380 14.26 4.78 17.19
C TYR A 380 15.36 4.60 16.14
N VAL A 381 15.06 4.93 14.88
CA VAL A 381 16.00 4.81 13.77
C VAL A 381 16.93 6.02 13.76
N ARG A 382 18.22 5.77 14.05
CA ARG A 382 19.26 6.81 14.06
C ARG A 382 19.84 7.06 12.68
N SER A 383 20.12 5.99 11.94
CA SER A 383 20.66 6.04 10.59
C SER A 383 20.20 4.84 9.78
N VAL A 384 20.12 5.04 8.46
CA VAL A 384 19.88 3.98 7.48
C VAL A 384 20.92 4.13 6.38
N HIS A 385 21.62 3.04 6.09
CA HIS A 385 22.56 2.98 4.97
C HIS A 385 22.19 1.79 4.10
N ARG A 386 22.22 1.96 2.78
CA ARG A 386 22.17 0.80 1.88
C ARG A 386 23.42 -0.02 2.10
N ALA A 387 23.24 -1.29 2.42
CA ALA A 387 24.34 -2.22 2.50
C ALA A 387 24.72 -2.66 1.08
N ALA A 388 26.01 -2.92 0.86
CA ALA A 388 26.39 -3.75 -0.28
C ALA A 388 25.70 -5.12 -0.11
N VAL A 389 25.21 -5.68 -1.21
CA VAL A 389 24.55 -6.98 -1.25
C VAL A 389 25.39 -8.00 -0.47
N PRO A 390 24.85 -8.66 0.58
CA PRO A 390 25.60 -9.66 1.32
C PRO A 390 26.03 -10.79 0.38
N THR A 391 27.31 -11.15 0.40
CA THR A 391 27.93 -12.18 -0.44
C THR A 391 27.33 -13.59 -0.26
N SER A 392 26.43 -13.78 0.72
CA SER A 392 25.66 -15.03 0.89
C SER A 392 24.59 -15.27 -0.18
N ARG A 393 24.39 -14.35 -1.14
CA ARG A 393 23.64 -14.59 -2.39
C ARG A 393 24.32 -15.59 -3.35
N ALA A 394 25.08 -16.56 -2.83
CA ALA A 394 25.59 -17.64 -3.67
C ALA A 394 24.37 -18.36 -4.29
N PRO A 395 24.33 -18.51 -5.63
CA PRO A 395 23.25 -19.25 -6.27
C PRO A 395 23.22 -20.65 -5.67
N VAL A 396 22.03 -21.09 -5.26
CA VAL A 396 21.82 -22.51 -4.96
C VAL A 396 22.30 -23.27 -6.22
N PRO A 397 23.33 -24.13 -6.13
CA PRO A 397 23.79 -24.85 -7.31
C PRO A 397 22.61 -25.63 -7.87
N ALA A 398 22.42 -25.51 -9.19
CA ALA A 398 21.46 -26.33 -9.91
C ALA A 398 21.71 -27.78 -9.49
N ARG A 399 20.70 -28.44 -8.91
CA ARG A 399 20.77 -29.88 -8.76
C ARG A 399 20.74 -30.44 -10.18
N THR A 400 21.90 -30.93 -10.62
CA THR A 400 22.08 -31.77 -11.81
C THR A 400 21.26 -33.02 -11.72
#